data_AF-A0A0S7EJL2-F1
#
_entry.id   AF-A0A0S7EJL2-F1
#
_cell.length_a   1.000
_cell.length_b   1.000
_cell.length_c   1.000
_cell.angle_alpha   90.00
_cell.angle_beta   90.00
_cell.angle_gamma   90.00
#
_symmetry.space_group_name_H-M   'P 1'
#
loop_
_entity.id
_entity.type
_entity.pdbx_description
1 polymer ?
#
loop_
_entity_poly.entity_id
_entity_poly.type
_entity_poly.pdbx_seq_one_letter_code
_entity_poly.pdbx_strand_id
1 'polypeptide(L)'
;MRIKEILVVVFCLLVTVPLFAQHNLKEKKYIFELDITKSMWGVGEPGSIDIFDQVRSQLIDAIETISDPSAEIVLVTWQDKIINTWHEMATTTGKKNLVEKLNAITVKNVPGQNTNIYNAWIEAKKHIDPAKINIAYLLTDGRHSVSNPPISKLYEEVPNWGTFAADKDAYVFVVELTAQAIDEKLRKQVEATDKVEFIHGIEFYTLFVDNTAPVVNIDENLQFDLKINKENLPSKYDNIKVSLNVNSDLFELVEKEVLLGQATKKVKLRMKKTKEDTKIALDEVSYLPIQLSIDENEYKHIKLVNPLINCKVVNKKERIFLFKEI
;
A
#
# COMPACT_ATOMS: atom_id res chain seq x y z
N MET A 1 47.93 -24.27 -8.54
CA MET A 1 47.26 -23.05 -9.03
C MET A 1 48.23 -21.90 -8.90
N ARG A 2 48.62 -21.27 -10.01
CA ARG A 2 49.52 -20.10 -10.01
C ARG A 2 48.78 -18.94 -9.34
N ILE A 3 49.48 -18.06 -8.60
CA ILE A 3 48.89 -16.90 -7.90
C ILE A 3 47.94 -16.08 -8.79
N LYS A 4 48.21 -16.02 -10.10
CA LYS A 4 47.36 -15.36 -11.09
C LYS A 4 45.97 -16.01 -11.25
N GLU A 5 45.88 -17.34 -11.16
CA GLU A 5 44.62 -18.09 -11.27
C GLU A 5 43.77 -17.92 -10.00
N ILE A 6 44.40 -17.84 -8.82
CA ILE A 6 43.71 -17.55 -7.54
C ILE A 6 43.11 -16.14 -7.57
N LEU A 7 43.86 -15.14 -8.05
CA LEU A 7 43.40 -13.76 -8.17
C LEU A 7 42.19 -13.62 -9.09
N VAL A 8 42.15 -14.35 -10.22
CA VAL A 8 41.01 -14.33 -11.13
C VAL A 8 39.77 -14.93 -10.47
N VAL A 9 39.89 -16.05 -9.75
CA VAL A 9 38.76 -16.68 -9.05
C VAL A 9 38.24 -15.79 -7.90
N VAL A 10 39.13 -15.15 -7.13
CA VAL A 10 38.74 -14.21 -6.07
C VAL A 10 38.08 -12.96 -6.65
N PHE A 11 38.56 -12.44 -7.78
CA PHE A 11 37.94 -11.31 -8.48
C PHE A 11 36.56 -11.69 -9.05
N CYS A 12 36.41 -12.88 -9.65
CA CYS A 12 35.11 -13.39 -10.11
C CYS A 12 34.13 -13.60 -8.95
N LEU A 13 34.58 -14.10 -7.80
CA LEU A 13 33.75 -14.21 -6.59
C LEU A 13 33.32 -12.83 -6.08
N LEU A 14 34.23 -11.86 -6.00
CA LEU A 14 33.95 -10.50 -5.53
C LEU A 14 32.96 -9.73 -6.41
N VAL A 15 32.89 -10.02 -7.72
CA VAL A 15 31.93 -9.41 -8.64
C VAL A 15 30.52 -10.03 -8.51
N THR A 16 30.38 -11.23 -7.94
CA THR A 16 29.07 -11.87 -7.73
C THR A 16 28.38 -11.50 -6.41
N VAL A 17 29.12 -10.99 -5.42
CA VAL A 17 28.56 -10.64 -4.09
C VAL A 17 27.62 -9.41 -4.10
N PRO A 18 27.76 -8.36 -4.95
CA PRO A 18 26.89 -7.19 -4.87
C PRO A 18 25.45 -7.45 -5.32
N LEU A 19 25.17 -8.55 -6.05
CA LEU A 19 23.83 -8.84 -6.56
C LEU A 19 22.85 -9.31 -5.47
N PHE A 20 23.34 -9.74 -4.30
CA PHE A 20 22.50 -10.19 -3.18
C PHE A 20 22.19 -9.08 -2.16
N ALA A 21 22.70 -7.85 -2.36
CA ALA A 21 22.46 -6.72 -1.46
C ALA A 21 21.26 -5.84 -1.86
N GLN A 22 20.63 -6.08 -3.01
CA GLN A 22 19.37 -5.43 -3.44
C GLN A 22 18.12 -6.21 -2.98
N HIS A 23 18.19 -6.90 -1.84
CA HIS A 23 17.01 -7.56 -1.30
C HIS A 23 15.98 -6.50 -0.87
N ASN A 24 14.88 -6.45 -1.61
CA ASN A 24 13.54 -5.95 -1.22
C ASN A 24 13.19 -4.47 -1.44
N LEU A 25 13.37 -3.94 -2.65
CA LEU A 25 12.37 -2.99 -3.16
C LEU A 25 11.47 -3.77 -4.12
N LYS A 26 10.42 -4.39 -3.60
CA LYS A 26 9.39 -5.02 -4.43
C LYS A 26 8.74 -3.95 -5.29
N GLU A 27 8.61 -4.20 -6.59
CA GLU A 27 7.83 -3.35 -7.49
C GLU A 27 6.36 -3.30 -7.02
N LYS A 28 5.66 -2.22 -7.37
CA LYS A 28 4.25 -2.05 -7.03
C LYS A 28 3.34 -2.53 -8.16
N LYS A 29 2.16 -3.02 -7.77
CA LYS A 29 1.06 -3.35 -8.68
C LYS A 29 -0.23 -2.74 -8.16
N TYR A 30 -0.88 -1.92 -8.98
CA TYR A 30 -2.15 -1.29 -8.68
C TYR A 30 -3.25 -2.04 -9.43
N ILE A 31 -4.32 -2.43 -8.75
CA ILE A 31 -5.47 -3.13 -9.32
C ILE A 31 -6.70 -2.28 -9.03
N PHE A 32 -7.36 -1.77 -10.06
CA PHE A 32 -8.56 -0.96 -9.94
C PHE A 32 -9.75 -1.78 -10.46
N GLU A 33 -10.65 -2.17 -9.57
CA GLU A 33 -11.92 -2.84 -9.85
C GLU A 33 -13.03 -1.79 -9.86
N LEU A 34 -13.36 -1.26 -11.04
CA LEU A 34 -14.35 -0.20 -11.22
C LEU A 34 -15.75 -0.79 -11.52
N ASP A 35 -16.70 -0.54 -10.63
CA ASP A 35 -18.12 -0.71 -10.91
C ASP A 35 -18.57 0.26 -12.00
N ILE A 36 -19.15 -0.27 -13.07
CA ILE A 36 -19.68 0.52 -14.20
C ILE A 36 -21.19 0.27 -14.39
N THR A 37 -21.92 -0.07 -13.32
CA THR A 37 -23.38 -0.19 -13.34
C THR A 37 -24.06 1.16 -13.59
N LYS A 38 -25.29 1.13 -14.12
CA LYS A 38 -26.03 2.36 -14.46
C LYS A 38 -26.33 3.27 -13.27
N SER A 39 -26.33 2.74 -12.03
CA SER A 39 -26.53 3.54 -10.81
C SER A 39 -25.46 4.62 -10.65
N MET A 40 -24.24 4.37 -11.14
CA MET A 40 -23.14 5.33 -11.15
C MET A 40 -23.47 6.60 -11.96
N TRP A 41 -24.39 6.52 -12.93
CA TRP A 41 -24.92 7.65 -13.71
C TRP A 41 -26.28 8.16 -13.18
N GLY A 42 -26.65 7.82 -11.95
CA GLY A 42 -27.95 8.17 -11.38
C GLY A 42 -29.14 7.46 -12.04
N VAL A 43 -28.91 6.37 -12.78
CA VAL A 43 -29.96 5.62 -13.49
C VAL A 43 -30.25 4.30 -12.80
N GLY A 44 -31.51 4.07 -12.42
CA GLY A 44 -31.95 2.80 -11.85
C GLY A 44 -32.75 3.00 -10.58
N GLU A 45 -32.21 2.52 -9.45
CA GLU A 45 -32.90 2.52 -8.17
C GLU A 45 -33.12 3.93 -7.60
N PRO A 46 -34.20 4.15 -6.82
CA PRO A 46 -34.42 5.41 -6.13
C PRO A 46 -33.22 5.79 -5.24
N GLY A 47 -32.69 6.99 -5.43
CA GLY A 47 -31.56 7.52 -4.67
C GLY A 47 -30.18 7.32 -5.32
N SER A 48 -30.10 6.65 -6.49
CA SER A 48 -28.87 6.64 -7.28
C SER A 48 -28.48 8.07 -7.65
N ILE A 49 -27.20 8.38 -7.49
CA ILE A 49 -26.63 9.71 -7.76
C ILE A 49 -25.66 9.62 -8.93
N ASP A 50 -25.67 10.62 -9.80
CA ASP A 50 -24.71 10.70 -10.90
C ASP A 50 -23.34 11.11 -10.38
N ILE A 51 -22.44 10.14 -10.28
CA ILE A 51 -21.06 10.30 -9.77
C ILE A 51 -20.01 9.75 -10.72
N PHE A 52 -20.39 9.07 -11.80
CA PHE A 52 -19.45 8.34 -12.65
C PHE A 52 -18.33 9.23 -13.19
N ASP A 53 -18.66 10.44 -13.66
CA ASP A 53 -17.66 11.36 -14.20
C ASP A 53 -16.67 11.84 -13.12
N GLN A 54 -17.12 12.03 -11.88
CA GLN A 54 -16.26 12.39 -10.74
C GLN A 54 -15.34 11.22 -10.36
N VAL A 55 -15.89 10.00 -10.29
CA VAL A 55 -15.11 8.78 -10.00
C VAL A 55 -14.08 8.53 -11.09
N ARG A 56 -14.47 8.69 -12.36
CA ARG A 56 -13.56 8.58 -13.50
C ARG A 56 -12.43 9.59 -13.41
N SER A 57 -12.72 10.86 -13.08
CA SER A 57 -11.69 11.89 -12.91
C SER A 57 -10.71 11.51 -11.79
N GLN A 58 -11.21 11.11 -10.63
CA GLN A 58 -10.36 10.69 -9.51
C GLN A 58 -9.50 9.46 -9.87
N LEU A 59 -10.06 8.49 -10.59
CA LEU A 59 -9.33 7.30 -11.02
C LEU A 59 -8.25 7.64 -12.06
N ILE A 60 -8.54 8.54 -13.00
CA ILE A 60 -7.55 9.08 -13.94
C ILE A 60 -6.42 9.76 -13.16
N ASP A 61 -6.75 10.64 -12.22
CA ASP A 61 -5.76 11.33 -11.40
C ASP A 61 -4.89 10.31 -10.65
N ALA A 62 -5.50 9.31 -10.01
CA ALA A 62 -4.80 8.24 -9.31
C ALA A 62 -3.87 7.41 -10.22
N ILE A 63 -4.23 7.20 -11.49
CA ILE A 63 -3.37 6.51 -12.47
C ILE A 63 -2.21 7.42 -12.89
N GLU A 64 -2.49 8.69 -13.16
CA GLU A 64 -1.49 9.63 -13.68
C GLU A 64 -0.39 9.94 -12.65
N THR A 65 -0.73 9.98 -11.36
CA THR A 65 0.19 10.31 -10.27
C THR A 65 1.10 9.16 -9.80
N ILE A 66 0.92 7.94 -10.31
CA ILE A 66 1.83 6.81 -10.00
C ILE A 66 3.22 7.12 -10.58
N SER A 67 4.20 7.42 -9.74
CA SER A 67 5.47 7.99 -10.21
C SER A 67 6.45 6.96 -10.80
N ASP A 68 6.37 5.72 -10.31
CA ASP A 68 7.25 4.63 -10.71
C ASP A 68 6.81 4.00 -12.04
N PRO A 69 7.57 4.15 -13.14
CA PRO A 69 7.19 3.59 -14.44
C PRO A 69 7.30 2.06 -14.50
N SER A 70 7.96 1.42 -13.52
CA SER A 70 8.01 -0.04 -13.38
C SER A 70 6.78 -0.62 -12.70
N ALA A 71 5.91 0.22 -12.12
CA ALA A 71 4.66 -0.25 -11.54
C ALA A 71 3.71 -0.78 -12.62
N GLU A 72 3.03 -1.89 -12.30
CA GLU A 72 1.98 -2.45 -13.14
C GLU A 72 0.62 -1.89 -12.71
N ILE A 73 -0.25 -1.59 -13.68
CA ILE A 73 -1.62 -1.13 -13.47
C ILE A 73 -2.55 -2.11 -14.16
N VAL A 74 -3.47 -2.67 -13.38
CA VAL A 74 -4.58 -3.48 -13.86
C VAL A 74 -5.85 -2.69 -13.64
N LEU A 75 -6.61 -2.45 -14.72
CA LEU A 75 -7.93 -1.82 -14.64
C LEU A 75 -8.97 -2.82 -15.11
N VAL A 76 -9.86 -3.18 -14.19
CA VAL A 76 -10.97 -4.08 -14.41
C VAL A 76 -12.26 -3.28 -14.30
N THR A 77 -13.17 -3.47 -15.25
CA THR A 77 -14.51 -2.89 -15.20
C THR A 77 -15.52 -4.01 -15.08
N TRP A 78 -16.49 -3.87 -14.18
CA TRP A 78 -17.40 -4.95 -13.83
C TRP A 78 -18.82 -4.47 -13.53
N GLN A 79 -19.76 -5.41 -13.56
CA GLN A 79 -21.18 -5.25 -13.21
C GLN A 79 -21.69 -6.55 -12.56
N ASP A 80 -22.62 -7.27 -13.20
CA ASP A 80 -22.98 -8.65 -12.85
C ASP A 80 -21.85 -9.64 -13.18
N LYS A 81 -21.03 -9.28 -14.17
CA LYS A 81 -19.83 -9.98 -14.64
C LYS A 81 -18.69 -9.00 -14.91
N ILE A 82 -17.50 -9.54 -15.11
CA ILE A 82 -16.35 -8.77 -15.60
C ILE A 82 -16.60 -8.39 -17.07
N ILE A 83 -16.45 -7.11 -17.39
CA ILE A 83 -16.71 -6.54 -18.73
C ILE A 83 -15.40 -6.36 -19.48
N ASN A 84 -14.40 -5.75 -18.85
CA ASN A 84 -13.08 -5.55 -19.43
C ASN A 84 -12.00 -5.72 -18.36
N THR A 85 -10.82 -6.14 -18.82
CA THR A 85 -9.58 -6.16 -18.04
C THR A 85 -8.48 -5.60 -18.93
N TRP A 86 -7.80 -4.56 -18.47
CA TRP A 86 -6.66 -3.96 -19.15
C TRP A 86 -5.42 -4.02 -18.26
N HIS A 87 -4.28 -4.33 -18.87
CA HIS A 87 -2.98 -4.42 -18.21
C HIS A 87 -2.01 -3.46 -18.90
N GLU A 88 -1.46 -2.53 -18.13
CA GLU A 88 -0.51 -1.55 -18.63
C GLU A 88 0.59 -1.31 -17.59
N MET A 89 1.78 -0.93 -18.05
CA MET A 89 2.81 -0.40 -17.16
C MET A 89 2.56 1.09 -16.93
N ALA A 90 2.94 1.62 -15.76
CA ALA A 90 2.81 3.03 -15.38
C ALA A 90 3.73 4.00 -16.16
N THR A 91 4.13 3.62 -17.38
CA THR A 91 4.78 4.50 -18.35
C THR A 91 3.81 5.55 -18.89
N THR A 92 4.33 6.63 -19.48
CA THR A 92 3.50 7.68 -20.11
C THR A 92 2.53 7.10 -21.14
N THR A 93 2.97 6.12 -21.94
CA THR A 93 2.13 5.47 -22.95
C THR A 93 1.07 4.57 -22.31
N GLY A 94 1.44 3.72 -21.35
CA GLY A 94 0.50 2.82 -20.69
C GLY A 94 -0.59 3.57 -19.91
N LYS A 95 -0.21 4.64 -19.19
CA LYS A 95 -1.17 5.55 -18.54
C LYS A 95 -2.14 6.17 -19.54
N LYS A 96 -1.62 6.73 -20.65
CA LYS A 96 -2.46 7.31 -21.70
C LYS A 96 -3.45 6.30 -22.27
N ASN A 97 -3.02 5.06 -22.52
CA ASN A 97 -3.90 4.00 -22.99
C ASN A 97 -5.05 3.74 -22.01
N LEU A 98 -4.77 3.61 -20.71
CA LEU A 98 -5.80 3.40 -19.68
C LEU A 98 -6.78 4.59 -19.59
N VAL A 99 -6.27 5.82 -19.66
CA VAL A 99 -7.11 7.04 -19.65
C VAL A 99 -8.04 7.07 -20.87
N GLU A 100 -7.55 6.69 -22.06
CA GLU A 100 -8.40 6.56 -23.25
C GLU A 100 -9.49 5.49 -23.07
N LYS A 101 -9.17 4.35 -22.43
CA LYS A 101 -10.18 3.32 -22.11
C LYS A 101 -11.24 3.83 -21.15
N LEU A 102 -10.84 4.51 -20.08
CA LEU A 102 -11.75 5.11 -19.10
C LEU A 102 -12.69 6.14 -19.75
N ASN A 103 -12.15 7.02 -20.60
CA ASN A 103 -12.93 8.04 -21.30
C ASN A 103 -13.92 7.46 -22.32
N ALA A 104 -13.67 6.26 -22.84
CA ALA A 104 -14.58 5.57 -23.75
C ALA A 104 -15.80 4.93 -23.05
N ILE A 105 -15.77 4.80 -21.72
CA ILE A 105 -16.88 4.26 -20.93
C ILE A 105 -17.98 5.30 -20.85
N THR A 106 -19.17 4.94 -21.33
CA THR A 106 -20.35 5.81 -21.32
C THR A 106 -21.59 5.01 -20.93
N VAL A 107 -22.60 5.69 -20.39
CA VAL A 107 -23.89 5.08 -20.03
C VAL A 107 -24.55 4.32 -21.20
N LYS A 108 -24.25 4.68 -22.44
CA LYS A 108 -24.79 4.02 -23.65
C LYS A 108 -24.17 2.65 -23.91
N ASN A 109 -22.92 2.45 -23.47
CA ASN A 109 -22.12 1.27 -23.77
C ASN A 109 -22.10 0.26 -22.60
N VAL A 110 -22.70 0.61 -21.45
CA VAL A 110 -22.75 -0.27 -20.28
C VAL A 110 -24.09 -1.03 -20.23
N PRO A 111 -24.08 -2.37 -20.16
CA PRO A 111 -25.28 -3.17 -20.39
C PRO A 111 -26.19 -3.30 -19.16
N GLY A 112 -25.63 -3.46 -17.95
CA GLY A 112 -26.33 -3.92 -16.76
C GLY A 112 -26.61 -2.88 -15.67
N GLN A 113 -27.45 -3.29 -14.72
CA GLN A 113 -27.82 -2.55 -13.50
C GLN A 113 -27.44 -3.30 -12.21
N ASN A 114 -27.02 -4.56 -12.32
CA ASN A 114 -26.74 -5.38 -11.15
C ASN A 114 -25.26 -5.31 -10.79
N THR A 115 -24.99 -5.27 -9.48
CA THR A 115 -23.66 -5.14 -8.90
C THR A 115 -23.27 -6.50 -8.30
N ASN A 116 -22.20 -7.10 -8.79
CA ASN A 116 -21.66 -8.37 -8.28
C ASN A 116 -20.26 -8.18 -7.66
N ILE A 117 -20.26 -7.62 -6.44
CA ILE A 117 -19.03 -7.37 -5.67
C ILE A 117 -18.19 -8.65 -5.47
N TYR A 118 -18.83 -9.82 -5.34
CA TYR A 118 -18.09 -11.08 -5.17
C TYR A 118 -17.23 -11.38 -6.39
N ASN A 119 -17.76 -11.21 -7.60
CA ASN A 119 -16.96 -11.48 -8.80
C ASN A 119 -15.79 -10.51 -8.93
N ALA A 120 -15.99 -9.22 -8.63
CA ALA A 120 -14.91 -8.23 -8.60
C ALA A 120 -13.84 -8.58 -7.56
N TRP A 121 -14.26 -9.02 -6.38
CA TRP A 121 -13.35 -9.48 -5.32
C TRP A 121 -12.49 -10.66 -5.77
N ILE A 122 -13.13 -11.67 -6.38
CA ILE A 122 -12.42 -12.83 -6.91
C ILE A 122 -11.51 -12.47 -8.08
N GLU A 123 -11.90 -11.51 -8.93
CA GLU A 123 -11.06 -11.03 -10.03
C GLU A 123 -9.82 -10.30 -9.50
N ALA A 124 -9.97 -9.42 -8.51
CA ALA A 124 -8.86 -8.76 -7.84
C ALA A 124 -7.84 -9.79 -7.30
N LYS A 125 -8.31 -10.87 -6.66
CA LYS A 125 -7.44 -11.96 -6.17
C LYS A 125 -6.62 -12.61 -7.28
N LYS A 126 -7.17 -12.77 -8.49
CA LYS A 126 -6.45 -13.39 -9.63
C LYS A 126 -5.29 -12.53 -10.12
N HIS A 127 -5.36 -11.23 -9.91
CA HIS A 127 -4.35 -10.28 -10.38
C HIS A 127 -3.20 -10.05 -9.40
N ILE A 128 -3.29 -10.59 -8.18
CA ILE A 128 -2.25 -10.51 -7.15
C ILE A 128 -0.99 -11.25 -7.60
N ASP A 129 0.14 -10.56 -7.54
CA ASP A 129 1.48 -11.10 -7.80
C ASP A 129 2.30 -11.14 -6.49
N PRO A 130 2.61 -12.32 -5.92
CA PRO A 130 3.38 -12.45 -4.68
C PRO A 130 4.77 -11.77 -4.70
N ALA A 131 5.35 -11.55 -5.89
CA ALA A 131 6.63 -10.89 -6.05
C ALA A 131 6.55 -9.36 -5.91
N LYS A 132 5.33 -8.79 -5.93
CA LYS A 132 5.07 -7.35 -5.90
C LYS A 132 4.34 -6.93 -4.62
N ILE A 133 4.31 -5.62 -4.37
CA ILE A 133 3.38 -5.02 -3.42
C ILE A 133 2.09 -4.74 -4.18
N ASN A 134 1.01 -5.41 -3.81
CA ASN A 134 -0.27 -5.35 -4.51
C ASN A 134 -1.25 -4.43 -3.78
N ILE A 135 -1.86 -3.51 -4.54
CA ILE A 135 -2.74 -2.47 -4.03
C ILE A 135 -4.02 -2.52 -4.85
N ALA A 136 -5.03 -3.16 -4.31
CA ALA A 136 -6.31 -3.33 -4.98
C ALA A 136 -7.35 -2.34 -4.43
N TYR A 137 -8.06 -1.67 -5.32
CA TYR A 137 -9.20 -0.81 -5.01
C TYR A 137 -10.43 -1.43 -5.63
N LEU A 138 -11.44 -1.71 -4.81
CA LEU A 138 -12.77 -2.12 -5.27
C LEU A 138 -13.72 -0.95 -5.12
N LEU A 139 -14.04 -0.28 -6.23
CA LEU A 139 -14.84 0.92 -6.26
C LEU A 139 -16.28 0.57 -6.63
N THR A 140 -17.24 0.88 -5.76
CA THR A 140 -18.67 0.64 -6.03
C THR A 140 -19.55 1.69 -5.36
N ASP A 141 -20.65 2.06 -6.01
CA ASP A 141 -21.69 2.94 -5.48
C ASP A 141 -22.86 2.17 -4.86
N GLY A 142 -22.95 0.86 -5.07
CA GLY A 142 -24.10 0.04 -4.72
C GLY A 142 -23.74 -1.19 -3.90
N ARG A 143 -24.78 -1.84 -3.35
CA ARG A 143 -24.63 -3.14 -2.69
C ARG A 143 -24.58 -4.25 -3.71
N HIS A 144 -24.03 -5.38 -3.30
CA HIS A 144 -24.17 -6.63 -4.03
C HIS A 144 -25.66 -6.96 -4.25
N SER A 145 -26.09 -7.06 -5.52
CA SER A 145 -27.51 -7.18 -5.90
C SER A 145 -27.84 -8.39 -6.77
N VAL A 146 -26.85 -9.25 -7.09
CA VAL A 146 -27.11 -10.51 -7.79
C VAL A 146 -27.53 -11.63 -6.81
N SER A 147 -28.33 -12.57 -7.29
CA SER A 147 -28.73 -13.75 -6.51
C SER A 147 -27.72 -14.90 -6.59
N ASN A 148 -26.87 -14.89 -7.62
CA ASN A 148 -25.86 -15.92 -7.84
C ASN A 148 -24.53 -15.30 -8.35
N PRO A 149 -23.43 -15.42 -7.60
CA PRO A 149 -23.36 -15.95 -6.24
C PRO A 149 -24.15 -15.05 -5.25
N PRO A 150 -24.77 -15.59 -4.20
CA PRO A 150 -25.48 -14.77 -3.22
C PRO A 150 -24.50 -13.96 -2.36
N ILE A 151 -24.96 -12.86 -1.78
CA ILE A 151 -24.14 -11.99 -0.91
C ILE A 151 -23.46 -12.71 0.26
N SER A 152 -24.03 -13.83 0.74
CA SER A 152 -23.41 -14.66 1.78
C SER A 152 -22.04 -15.20 1.35
N LYS A 153 -21.83 -15.46 0.05
CA LYS A 153 -20.54 -15.88 -0.49
C LYS A 153 -19.49 -14.79 -0.39
N LEU A 154 -19.87 -13.52 -0.57
CA LEU A 154 -18.97 -12.40 -0.32
C LEU A 154 -18.58 -12.34 1.16
N TYR A 155 -19.54 -12.45 2.07
CA TYR A 155 -19.26 -12.44 3.51
C TYR A 155 -18.36 -13.59 3.96
N GLU A 156 -18.49 -14.77 3.34
CA GLU A 156 -17.62 -15.93 3.59
C GLU A 156 -16.21 -15.71 3.02
N GLU A 157 -16.08 -14.97 1.92
CA GLU A 157 -14.82 -14.83 1.19
C GLU A 157 -13.92 -13.71 1.71
N VAL A 158 -14.50 -12.61 2.21
CA VAL A 158 -13.72 -11.47 2.74
C VAL A 158 -12.73 -11.92 3.83
N PRO A 159 -13.14 -12.67 4.88
CA PRO A 159 -12.20 -13.13 5.92
C PRO A 159 -11.05 -13.99 5.41
N ASN A 160 -11.21 -14.66 4.27
CA ASN A 160 -10.16 -15.48 3.67
C ASN A 160 -9.00 -14.64 3.10
N TRP A 161 -9.18 -13.33 2.92
CA TRP A 161 -8.15 -12.44 2.41
C TRP A 161 -6.94 -12.38 3.33
N GLY A 162 -7.11 -12.24 4.63
CA GLY A 162 -5.99 -12.13 5.57
C GLY A 162 -5.04 -13.33 5.48
N THR A 163 -5.60 -14.55 5.37
CA THR A 163 -4.80 -15.76 5.17
C THR A 163 -4.17 -15.79 3.77
N PHE A 164 -4.91 -15.40 2.73
CA PHE A 164 -4.41 -15.35 1.37
C PHE A 164 -3.26 -14.34 1.18
N ALA A 165 -3.31 -13.21 1.87
CA ALA A 165 -2.37 -12.09 1.77
C ALA A 165 -1.23 -12.14 2.79
N ALA A 166 -1.20 -13.13 3.68
CA ALA A 166 -0.21 -13.27 4.76
C ALA A 166 1.24 -13.20 4.25
N ASP A 167 1.50 -13.81 3.09
CA ASP A 167 2.81 -13.88 2.43
C ASP A 167 2.90 -13.06 1.12
N LYS A 168 1.86 -12.28 0.76
CA LYS A 168 1.72 -11.67 -0.59
C LYS A 168 1.64 -10.15 -0.63
N ASP A 169 2.10 -9.41 0.38
CA ASP A 169 2.07 -7.92 0.44
C ASP A 169 0.85 -7.30 -0.30
N ALA A 170 -0.33 -7.84 -0.04
CA ALA A 170 -1.53 -7.60 -0.82
C ALA A 170 -2.61 -6.93 0.03
N TYR A 171 -2.97 -5.72 -0.38
CA TYR A 171 -3.89 -4.83 0.33
C TYR A 171 -5.11 -4.60 -0.54
N VAL A 172 -6.31 -4.66 0.05
CA VAL A 172 -7.57 -4.31 -0.62
C VAL A 172 -8.25 -3.16 0.11
N PHE A 173 -8.65 -2.16 -0.65
CA PHE A 173 -9.48 -1.06 -0.21
C PHE A 173 -10.84 -1.17 -0.87
N VAL A 174 -11.88 -1.42 -0.08
CA VAL A 174 -13.26 -1.34 -0.54
C VAL A 174 -13.68 0.13 -0.48
N VAL A 175 -13.81 0.76 -1.64
CA VAL A 175 -14.16 2.17 -1.78
C VAL A 175 -15.67 2.29 -1.92
N GLU A 176 -16.34 2.64 -0.83
CA GLU A 176 -17.77 2.94 -0.79
C GLU A 176 -18.02 4.35 -1.34
N LEU A 177 -18.31 4.45 -2.64
CA LEU A 177 -18.41 5.73 -3.35
C LEU A 177 -19.62 6.56 -2.90
N THR A 178 -20.67 5.90 -2.42
CA THR A 178 -21.90 6.53 -1.94
C THR A 178 -22.42 5.83 -0.68
N ALA A 179 -23.37 6.48 0.00
CA ALA A 179 -24.06 5.86 1.13
C ALA A 179 -24.89 4.61 0.75
N GLN A 180 -25.22 4.41 -0.54
CA GLN A 180 -25.93 3.22 -0.99
C GLN A 180 -25.04 1.98 -0.96
N ALA A 181 -23.73 2.12 -1.15
CA ALA A 181 -22.77 1.00 -1.07
C ALA A 181 -22.63 0.41 0.35
N ILE A 182 -23.06 1.15 1.37
CA ILE A 182 -22.88 0.79 2.78
C ILE A 182 -23.60 -0.53 3.10
N ASP A 183 -22.83 -1.54 3.47
CA ASP A 183 -23.31 -2.81 4.00
C ASP A 183 -22.66 -3.07 5.36
N GLU A 184 -23.43 -2.90 6.44
CA GLU A 184 -22.96 -3.07 7.83
C GLU A 184 -22.43 -4.48 8.14
N LYS A 185 -22.92 -5.50 7.44
CA LYS A 185 -22.42 -6.86 7.64
C LYS A 185 -21.10 -7.08 6.90
N LEU A 186 -20.98 -6.56 5.67
CA LEU A 186 -19.71 -6.52 4.96
C LEU A 186 -18.67 -5.74 5.77
N ARG A 187 -19.10 -4.61 6.37
CA ARG A 187 -18.23 -3.75 7.15
C ARG A 187 -17.55 -4.47 8.30
N LYS A 188 -18.35 -5.18 9.09
CA LYS A 188 -17.86 -6.03 10.18
C LYS A 188 -16.88 -7.11 9.71
N GLN A 189 -17.07 -7.68 8.52
CA GLN A 189 -16.11 -8.67 8.00
C GLN A 189 -14.78 -8.01 7.63
N VAL A 190 -14.82 -6.90 6.91
CA VAL A 190 -13.62 -6.15 6.50
C VAL A 190 -12.86 -5.62 7.71
N GLU A 191 -13.52 -4.99 8.68
CA GLU A 191 -12.88 -4.49 9.92
C GLU A 191 -12.20 -5.58 10.74
N ALA A 192 -12.66 -6.83 10.63
CA ALA A 192 -12.08 -7.98 11.29
C ALA A 192 -10.99 -8.69 10.46
N THR A 193 -10.74 -8.25 9.22
CA THR A 193 -9.85 -8.92 8.27
C THR A 193 -8.57 -8.12 8.07
N ASP A 194 -7.42 -8.76 8.25
CA ASP A 194 -6.12 -8.13 8.01
C ASP A 194 -5.92 -7.74 6.52
N LYS A 195 -5.29 -6.59 6.29
CA LYS A 195 -5.01 -6.00 4.97
C LYS A 195 -6.24 -5.72 4.09
N VAL A 196 -7.42 -5.59 4.70
CA VAL A 196 -8.63 -5.13 4.03
C VAL A 196 -9.18 -3.93 4.79
N GLU A 197 -9.46 -2.83 4.09
CA GLU A 197 -9.99 -1.62 4.71
C GLU A 197 -11.08 -0.96 3.85
N PHE A 198 -11.92 -0.12 4.46
CA PHE A 198 -12.79 0.78 3.70
C PHE A 198 -12.17 2.13 3.46
N ILE A 199 -12.53 2.70 2.32
CA ILE A 199 -12.44 4.13 2.06
C ILE A 199 -13.85 4.63 1.74
N HIS A 200 -14.24 5.78 2.31
CA HIS A 200 -15.56 6.34 2.09
C HIS A 200 -15.49 7.60 1.21
N GLY A 201 -16.32 7.63 0.18
CA GLY A 201 -16.44 8.74 -0.75
C GLY A 201 -15.66 8.54 -2.04
N ILE A 202 -15.75 9.56 -2.91
CA ILE A 202 -15.14 9.52 -4.24
C ILE A 202 -13.63 9.71 -4.15
N GLU A 203 -13.13 10.53 -3.23
CA GLU A 203 -11.69 10.67 -3.01
C GLU A 203 -11.17 9.40 -2.30
N PHE A 204 -10.09 8.81 -2.82
CA PHE A 204 -9.43 7.65 -2.23
C PHE A 204 -7.92 7.74 -2.43
N TYR A 205 -7.16 7.58 -1.34
CA TYR A 205 -5.70 7.67 -1.36
C TYR A 205 -5.07 6.66 -0.40
N THR A 206 -3.88 6.20 -0.77
CA THR A 206 -3.06 5.32 0.08
C THR A 206 -1.68 5.93 0.26
N LEU A 207 -1.18 5.91 1.49
CA LEU A 207 0.16 6.34 1.85
C LEU A 207 1.01 5.11 2.16
N PHE A 208 2.14 4.96 1.48
CA PHE A 208 3.02 3.80 1.66
C PHE A 208 4.22 4.16 2.53
N VAL A 209 4.50 3.35 3.54
CA VAL A 209 5.74 3.48 4.33
C VAL A 209 6.84 2.67 3.63
N ASP A 210 7.77 3.34 2.97
CA ASP A 210 8.79 2.69 2.12
C ASP A 210 9.90 1.99 2.93
N ASN A 211 10.21 2.50 4.14
CA ASN A 211 11.33 2.03 4.94
C ASN A 211 10.84 1.32 6.22
N THR A 212 10.45 0.05 6.07
CA THR A 212 9.83 -0.74 7.16
C THR A 212 10.85 -1.34 8.14
N ALA A 213 12.15 -1.33 7.81
CA ALA A 213 13.20 -1.90 8.66
C ALA A 213 14.47 -1.03 8.72
N PRO A 214 14.37 0.24 9.16
CA PRO A 214 15.54 1.11 9.32
C PRO A 214 16.49 0.54 10.37
N VAL A 215 17.78 0.84 10.25
CA VAL A 215 18.81 0.38 11.18
C VAL A 215 19.36 1.58 11.97
N VAL A 216 19.45 1.43 13.29
CA VAL A 216 20.09 2.40 14.19
C VAL A 216 21.14 1.73 15.05
N ASN A 217 22.26 2.39 15.26
CA ASN A 217 23.33 1.92 16.15
C ASN A 217 23.33 2.75 17.43
N ILE A 218 23.26 2.08 18.59
CA ILE A 218 23.28 2.73 19.90
C ILE A 218 24.60 3.44 20.21
N ASP A 219 25.69 3.05 19.53
CA ASP A 219 27.01 3.64 19.72
C ASP A 219 27.26 4.86 18.84
N GLU A 220 26.40 5.10 17.85
CA GLU A 220 26.55 6.18 16.88
C GLU A 220 25.40 7.17 16.99
N ASN A 221 24.37 6.97 16.17
CA ASN A 221 23.26 7.89 16.03
C ASN A 221 21.94 7.14 16.08
N LEU A 222 21.12 7.52 17.05
CA LEU A 222 19.79 6.96 17.29
C LEU A 222 18.76 7.69 16.43
N GLN A 223 18.97 7.71 15.11
CA GLN A 223 18.03 8.32 14.18
C GLN A 223 17.99 7.56 12.86
N PHE A 224 16.85 7.63 12.18
CA PHE A 224 16.67 7.06 10.85
C PHE A 224 15.80 7.94 9.97
N ASP A 225 15.86 7.71 8.66
CA ASP A 225 15.04 8.39 7.68
C ASP A 225 13.73 7.62 7.47
N LEU A 226 12.62 8.26 7.85
CA LEU A 226 11.26 7.87 7.51
C LEU A 226 10.89 8.43 6.13
N LYS A 227 10.47 7.52 5.25
CA LYS A 227 9.96 7.84 3.92
C LYS A 227 8.52 7.36 3.83
N ILE A 228 7.61 8.30 3.60
CA ILE A 228 6.20 8.01 3.33
C ILE A 228 5.97 8.44 1.88
N ASN A 229 5.66 7.47 1.03
CA ASN A 229 5.31 7.70 -0.35
C ASN A 229 3.87 8.18 -0.41
N LYS A 230 3.72 9.39 -0.96
CA LYS A 230 2.45 10.11 -1.14
C LYS A 230 1.94 10.09 -2.57
N GLU A 231 2.36 9.10 -3.37
CA GLU A 231 1.84 8.86 -4.71
C GLU A 231 0.30 8.93 -4.66
N ASN A 232 -0.26 9.80 -5.50
CA ASN A 232 -1.69 10.06 -5.63
C ASN A 232 -2.32 10.98 -4.58
N LEU A 233 -1.60 11.46 -3.56
CA LEU A 233 -2.15 12.41 -2.60
C LEU A 233 -1.95 13.88 -3.05
N PRO A 234 -3.03 14.66 -3.21
CA PRO A 234 -2.94 16.07 -3.57
C PRO A 234 -2.20 16.92 -2.51
N SER A 235 -1.53 17.99 -2.94
CA SER A 235 -0.76 18.89 -2.07
C SER A 235 -1.59 19.59 -0.99
N LYS A 236 -2.93 19.66 -1.14
CA LYS A 236 -3.83 20.18 -0.09
C LYS A 236 -3.72 19.39 1.23
N TYR A 237 -3.18 18.16 1.19
CA TYR A 237 -2.96 17.31 2.35
C TYR A 237 -1.51 17.29 2.88
N ASP A 238 -0.63 18.17 2.39
CA ASP A 238 0.76 18.21 2.84
C ASP A 238 0.93 18.58 4.33
N ASN A 239 -0.11 19.15 4.95
CA ASN A 239 -0.13 19.50 6.37
C ASN A 239 -0.62 18.38 7.30
N ILE A 240 -0.97 17.20 6.76
CA ILE A 240 -1.36 16.06 7.59
C ILE A 240 -0.24 15.68 8.55
N LYS A 241 -0.61 15.47 9.81
CA LYS A 241 0.26 14.95 10.86
C LYS A 241 0.16 13.43 10.91
N VAL A 242 1.28 12.77 10.72
CA VAL A 242 1.42 11.33 10.97
C VAL A 242 1.97 11.15 12.37
N SER A 243 1.20 10.51 13.24
CA SER A 243 1.59 10.17 14.60
C SER A 243 2.49 8.95 14.61
N LEU A 244 3.51 8.99 15.46
CA LEU A 244 4.48 7.92 15.69
C LEU A 244 4.36 7.45 17.14
N ASN A 245 4.14 6.16 17.34
CA ASN A 245 4.04 5.54 18.66
C ASN A 245 5.06 4.42 18.82
N VAL A 246 5.74 4.41 19.97
CA VAL A 246 6.68 3.35 20.35
C VAL A 246 6.35 2.87 21.74
N ASN A 247 6.20 1.56 21.90
CA ASN A 247 6.05 0.91 23.20
C ASN A 247 7.36 0.21 23.56
N SER A 248 8.20 0.87 24.36
CA SER A 248 9.51 0.35 24.76
C SER A 248 9.93 0.88 26.13
N ASP A 249 10.54 0.04 26.94
CA ASP A 249 11.13 0.43 28.24
C ASP A 249 12.50 1.09 28.09
N LEU A 250 13.11 0.99 26.91
CA LEU A 250 14.48 1.43 26.65
C LEU A 250 14.53 2.68 25.79
N PHE A 251 13.56 2.86 24.89
CA PHE A 251 13.55 3.95 23.92
C PHE A 251 12.27 4.76 23.96
N GLU A 252 12.38 6.03 23.60
CA GLU A 252 11.26 6.90 23.25
C GLU A 252 11.57 7.71 22.00
N LEU A 253 10.52 8.17 21.33
CA LEU A 253 10.61 9.10 20.21
C LEU A 253 10.81 10.51 20.73
N VAL A 254 11.77 11.24 20.15
CA VAL A 254 11.97 12.67 20.45
C VAL A 254 10.80 13.47 19.88
N GLU A 255 10.47 13.24 18.61
CA GLU A 255 9.29 13.77 17.94
C GLU A 255 8.24 12.67 17.74
N LYS A 256 7.01 12.90 18.20
CA LYS A 256 5.89 11.94 18.09
C LYS A 256 4.99 12.19 16.88
N GLU A 257 5.25 13.25 16.13
CA GLU A 257 4.48 13.63 14.95
C GLU A 257 5.43 14.07 13.84
N VAL A 258 5.07 13.74 12.60
CA VAL A 258 5.74 14.25 11.40
C VAL A 258 4.72 14.81 10.41
N LEU A 259 5.10 15.86 9.69
CA LEU A 259 4.27 16.41 8.62
C LEU A 259 4.50 15.67 7.31
N LEU A 260 3.42 15.33 6.62
CA LEU A 260 3.44 14.52 5.41
C LEU A 260 4.07 15.22 4.19
N GLY A 261 3.96 16.54 4.09
CA GLY A 261 4.45 17.34 2.96
C GLY A 261 5.96 17.30 2.74
N GLN A 262 6.70 16.62 3.61
CA GLN A 262 8.14 16.59 3.61
C GLN A 262 8.63 15.20 3.17
N ALA A 263 9.28 15.13 1.99
CA ALA A 263 9.62 13.87 1.30
C ALA A 263 10.45 12.85 2.11
N THR A 264 11.27 13.30 3.06
CA THR A 264 12.00 12.41 3.97
C THR A 264 12.16 13.10 5.32
N LYS A 265 11.88 12.36 6.40
CA LYS A 265 11.90 12.84 7.78
C LYS A 265 12.91 12.08 8.61
N LYS A 266 13.74 12.81 9.36
CA LYS A 266 14.59 12.21 10.39
C LYS A 266 13.76 11.95 11.64
N VAL A 267 13.58 10.68 11.97
CA VAL A 267 12.98 10.25 13.23
C VAL A 267 14.11 9.99 14.22
N LYS A 268 14.05 10.65 15.38
CA LYS A 268 15.06 10.51 16.43
C LYS A 268 14.52 9.72 17.61
N LEU A 269 15.36 8.84 18.13
CA LEU A 269 15.13 8.06 19.33
C LEU A 269 16.01 8.58 20.47
N ARG A 270 15.49 8.52 21.68
CA ARG A 270 16.21 8.82 22.92
C ARG A 270 16.16 7.60 23.83
N MET A 271 17.28 7.29 24.48
CA MET A 271 17.33 6.24 25.51
C MET A 271 16.65 6.75 26.78
N LYS A 272 15.78 5.93 27.37
CA LYS A 272 15.13 6.19 28.66
C LYS A 272 16.05 5.91 29.85
N LYS A 273 17.07 5.07 29.64
CA LYS A 273 18.07 4.66 30.65
C LYS A 273 19.45 5.12 30.22
N THR A 274 20.45 4.90 31.08
CA THR A 274 21.84 5.15 30.72
C THR A 274 22.26 4.26 29.54
N LYS A 275 23.34 4.65 28.85
CA LYS A 275 23.86 3.87 27.71
C LYS A 275 24.28 2.47 28.15
N GLU A 276 25.03 2.34 29.23
CA GLU A 276 25.44 1.07 29.83
C GLU A 276 24.25 0.18 30.19
N ASP A 277 23.23 0.71 30.89
CA ASP A 277 22.04 -0.08 31.25
C ASP A 277 21.27 -0.55 30.02
N THR A 278 21.18 0.30 29.00
CA THR A 278 20.54 -0.02 27.72
C THR A 278 21.31 -1.13 26.99
N LYS A 279 22.64 -1.07 27.01
CA LYS A 279 23.52 -2.12 26.44
C LYS A 279 23.38 -3.46 27.13
N ILE A 280 23.21 -3.47 28.44
CA ILE A 280 23.03 -4.70 29.22
C ILE A 280 21.66 -5.33 28.93
N ALA A 281 20.63 -4.49 28.74
CA ALA A 281 19.27 -4.94 28.52
C ALA A 281 18.95 -5.36 27.07
N LEU A 282 19.77 -4.97 26.09
CA LEU A 282 19.57 -5.30 24.67
C LEU A 282 20.42 -6.48 24.23
N ASP A 283 19.81 -7.36 23.44
CA ASP A 283 20.55 -8.30 22.61
C ASP A 283 21.41 -7.57 21.58
N GLU A 284 22.33 -8.29 20.94
CA GLU A 284 23.20 -7.73 19.89
C GLU A 284 22.42 -7.04 18.77
N VAL A 285 21.25 -7.60 18.44
CA VAL A 285 20.26 -7.07 17.52
C VAL A 285 18.89 -7.19 18.18
N SER A 286 18.19 -6.07 18.28
CA SER A 286 16.81 -6.02 18.77
C SER A 286 15.93 -5.29 17.76
N TYR A 287 14.62 -5.57 17.77
CA TYR A 287 13.65 -4.90 16.91
C TYR A 287 12.72 -4.04 17.75
N LEU A 288 12.64 -2.76 17.39
CA LEU A 288 11.80 -1.76 18.03
C LEU A 288 10.62 -1.45 17.11
N PRO A 289 9.41 -1.99 17.41
CA PRO A 289 8.22 -1.69 16.63
C PRO A 289 7.78 -0.24 16.87
N ILE A 290 7.64 0.51 15.77
CA ILE A 290 7.13 1.88 15.75
C ILE A 290 5.87 1.88 14.90
N GLN A 291 4.74 2.19 15.52
CA GLN A 291 3.43 2.25 14.88
C GLN A 291 3.17 3.66 14.35
N LEU A 292 2.75 3.76 13.09
CA LEU A 292 2.30 4.99 12.46
C LEU A 292 0.76 5.03 12.47
N SER A 293 0.21 6.23 12.59
CA SER A 293 -1.23 6.47 12.45
C SER A 293 -1.52 7.88 11.94
N ILE A 294 -2.65 8.05 11.27
CA ILE A 294 -3.26 9.34 10.94
C ILE A 294 -4.61 9.44 11.65
N ASP A 295 -5.15 10.65 11.79
CA ASP A 295 -6.52 10.81 12.31
C ASP A 295 -7.52 10.38 11.24
N GLU A 296 -7.93 9.12 11.29
CA GLU A 296 -8.89 8.56 10.33
C GLU A 296 -10.29 9.17 10.47
N ASN A 297 -10.62 9.85 11.57
CA ASN A 297 -11.89 10.56 11.68
C ASN A 297 -11.90 11.82 10.81
N GLU A 298 -10.77 12.52 10.75
CA GLU A 298 -10.57 13.70 9.91
C GLU A 298 -10.27 13.31 8.45
N TYR A 299 -9.49 12.26 8.23
CA TYR A 299 -8.96 11.86 6.93
C TYR A 299 -9.49 10.48 6.47
N LYS A 300 -10.80 10.27 6.51
CA LYS A 300 -11.49 9.01 6.16
C LYS A 300 -11.19 8.44 4.76
N HIS A 301 -10.67 9.27 3.87
CA HIS A 301 -10.37 8.96 2.48
C HIS A 301 -8.90 8.59 2.23
N ILE A 302 -8.06 8.62 3.29
CA ILE A 302 -6.63 8.34 3.23
C ILE A 302 -6.35 7.14 4.12
N LYS A 303 -5.64 6.13 3.60
CA LYS A 303 -5.22 4.94 4.35
C LYS A 303 -3.71 4.77 4.36
N LEU A 304 -3.16 4.34 5.50
CA LEU A 304 -1.74 4.03 5.65
C LEU A 304 -1.50 2.55 5.36
N VAL A 305 -0.65 2.27 4.39
CA VAL A 305 -0.21 0.91 4.07
C VAL A 305 1.14 0.64 4.70
N ASN A 306 1.28 -0.52 5.34
CA ASN A 306 2.42 -0.89 6.17
C ASN A 306 2.70 0.12 7.30
N PRO A 307 1.73 0.42 8.19
CA PRO A 307 1.93 1.43 9.22
C PRO A 307 2.91 1.00 10.32
N LEU A 308 3.42 -0.23 10.31
CA LEU A 308 4.39 -0.72 11.29
C LEU A 308 5.82 -0.68 10.73
N ILE A 309 6.72 -0.02 11.44
CA ILE A 309 8.16 0.00 11.19
C ILE A 309 8.85 -0.83 12.26
N ASN A 310 9.61 -1.85 11.86
CA ASN A 310 10.43 -2.67 12.76
C ASN A 310 11.87 -2.16 12.74
N CYS A 311 12.13 -1.08 13.49
CA CYS A 311 13.46 -0.47 13.57
C CYS A 311 14.47 -1.44 14.19
N LYS A 312 15.50 -1.81 13.44
CA LYS A 312 16.59 -2.69 13.89
C LYS A 312 17.58 -1.88 14.72
N VAL A 313 17.61 -2.15 16.01
CA VAL A 313 18.55 -1.54 16.97
C VAL A 313 19.76 -2.46 17.12
N VAL A 314 20.95 -1.96 16.81
CA VAL A 314 22.22 -2.70 16.88
C VAL A 314 23.01 -2.26 18.10
N ASN A 315 23.40 -3.24 18.92
CA ASN A 315 24.19 -3.08 20.15
C ASN A 315 25.64 -3.55 19.93
N LYS A 316 26.32 -3.02 18.91
CA LYS A 316 27.72 -3.34 18.61
C LYS A 316 28.43 -2.16 17.94
N LYS A 317 29.74 -2.02 18.20
CA LYS A 317 30.63 -1.27 17.31
C LYS A 317 30.77 -2.03 16.00
N GLU A 318 30.39 -1.41 14.88
CA GLU A 318 30.82 -1.93 13.57
C GLU A 318 32.35 -1.97 13.54
N ARG A 319 32.93 -3.07 13.02
CA ARG A 319 34.38 -3.16 12.82
C ARG A 319 34.75 -2.22 11.68
N ILE A 320 35.33 -1.07 12.03
CA ILE A 320 35.99 -0.19 11.06
C ILE A 320 37.18 -0.97 10.47
N PHE A 321 37.08 -1.35 9.20
CA PHE A 321 38.23 -1.86 8.44
C PHE A 321 39.16 -0.69 8.13
N LEU A 322 40.18 -0.50 8.97
CA LEU A 322 41.31 0.36 8.64
C LEU A 322 42.16 -0.38 7.60
N PHE A 323 42.06 0.03 6.33
CA PHE A 323 43.11 -0.28 5.36
C PHE A 323 44.37 0.44 5.82
N LYS A 324 45.35 -0.32 6.33
CA LYS A 324 46.72 0.17 6.42
C LYS A 324 47.19 0.37 4.97
N GLU A 325 47.47 1.61 4.59
CA GLU A 325 48.31 1.88 3.42
C GLU A 325 49.61 1.08 3.59
N ILE A 326 49.93 0.26 2.58
CA ILE A 326 51.18 -0.49 2.48
C ILE A 326 52.20 0.38 1.75
#